data_AF-A0AAJ2NNR8-F1
#
_entry.id   AF-A0AAJ2NNR8-F1
#
_cell.length_a   1.000
_cell.length_b   1.000
_cell.length_c   1.000
_cell.angle_alpha   90.00
_cell.angle_beta   90.00
_cell.angle_gamma   90.00
#
_symmetry.space_group_name_H-M   'P 1'
#
loop_
_entity.id
_entity.type
_entity.pdbx_description
1 polymer ?
#
loop_
_entity_poly.entity_id
_entity_poly.type
_entity_poly.pdbx_seq_one_letter_code
_entity_poly.pdbx_strand_id
1 'polypeptide(L)' 'MEFQANRMKKLIEHDRFLMSAYRDLLESNLHVKPMNEDAALHYLFKVYVQSEPILLNAYNHLTND' A
#
# COMPACT_ATOMS: atom_id res chain seq x y z
N MET A 1 -7.31 12.27 -5.89
CA MET A 1 -7.66 11.52 -4.68
C MET A 1 -6.48 11.55 -3.73
N GLU A 2 -6.73 11.81 -2.46
CA GLU A 2 -5.69 11.95 -1.44
C GLU A 2 -5.34 10.61 -0.80
N PHE A 3 -4.08 10.47 -0.40
CA PHE A 3 -3.61 9.32 0.34
C PHE A 3 -4.22 9.30 1.76
N GLN A 4 -4.73 8.13 2.15
CA GLN A 4 -5.25 7.84 3.48
C GLN A 4 -4.62 6.53 3.98
N ALA A 5 -3.79 6.64 5.01
CA ALA A 5 -3.02 5.51 5.56
C ALA A 5 -3.93 4.37 6.04
N ASN A 6 -5.02 4.67 6.75
CA ASN A 6 -5.94 3.66 7.27
C ASN A 6 -6.58 2.82 6.16
N ARG A 7 -7.00 3.44 5.05
CA ARG A 7 -7.52 2.71 3.89
C ARG A 7 -6.45 1.85 3.22
N MET A 8 -5.21 2.34 3.17
CA MET A 8 -4.11 1.58 2.58
C MET A 8 -3.81 0.34 3.42
N LYS A 9 -3.79 0.47 4.75
CA LYS A 9 -3.61 -0.68 5.66
C LYS A 9 -4.71 -1.72 5.48
N LYS A 10 -5.99 -1.30 5.44
CA LYS A 10 -7.12 -2.21 5.15
C LYS A 10 -6.98 -2.89 3.79
N LEU A 11 -6.58 -2.16 2.74
CA LEU A 11 -6.38 -2.74 1.41
C LEU A 11 -5.28 -3.81 1.41
N ILE A 12 -4.17 -3.51 2.09
CA ILE A 12 -3.04 -4.43 2.24
C ILE A 12 -3.45 -5.71 2.98
N GLU A 13 -4.32 -5.62 3.99
CA GLU A 13 -4.85 -6.79 4.71
C GLU A 13 -5.65 -7.74 3.81
N HIS A 14 -6.31 -7.21 2.78
CA HIS A 14 -7.13 -8.01 1.86
C HIS A 14 -6.37 -8.52 0.62
N ASP A 15 -5.31 -7.84 0.21
CA ASP A 15 -4.54 -8.19 -0.98
C ASP A 15 -3.17 -8.79 -0.63
N ARG A 16 -3.00 -10.08 -0.94
CA ARG A 16 -1.78 -10.83 -0.62
C ARG A 16 -0.53 -10.29 -1.34
N PHE A 17 -0.69 -9.73 -2.53
CA PHE A 17 0.42 -9.14 -3.26
C PHE A 17 0.87 -7.84 -2.60
N LEU A 18 -0.07 -6.95 -2.28
CA LEU A 18 0.22 -5.70 -1.57
C LEU A 18 0.81 -5.95 -0.17
N MET A 19 0.36 -6.99 0.54
CA MET A 19 0.96 -7.42 1.81
C MET A 19 2.41 -7.87 1.66
N SER A 20 2.72 -8.65 0.63
CA SER A 20 4.10 -9.05 0.35
C SER A 20 4.96 -7.83 0.02
N ALA A 21 4.52 -7.00 -0.92
CA ALA A 21 5.24 -5.80 -1.33
C ALA A 21 5.43 -4.81 -0.16
N TYR A 22 4.46 -4.70 0.74
CA TYR A 22 4.57 -3.89 1.95
C TYR A 22 5.68 -4.39 2.88
N ARG A 23 5.71 -5.70 3.16
CA ARG A 23 6.76 -6.30 4.01
C ARG A 23 8.14 -6.14 3.38
N ASP A 24 8.24 -6.37 2.07
CA ASP A 24 9.51 -6.23 1.36
C ASP A 24 10.07 -4.79 1.45
N LEU A 25 9.21 -3.76 1.48
CA LEU A 25 9.62 -2.36 1.66
C LEU A 25 10.05 -2.02 3.09
N LEU A 26 9.52 -2.72 4.09
CA LEU A 26 9.89 -2.54 5.50
C LEU A 26 11.15 -3.34 5.86
N GLU A 27 11.38 -4.46 5.19
CA GLU A 27 12.51 -5.34 5.44
C GLU A 27 13.75 -4.93 4.63
N SER A 28 14.94 -5.19 5.16
CA SER A 28 16.21 -4.96 4.45
C SER A 28 16.52 -6.03 3.40
N ASN A 29 15.53 -6.86 3.07
CA ASN A 29 15.69 -8.04 2.22
C ASN A 29 15.70 -7.66 0.73
N LEU A 30 15.25 -6.45 0.40
CA LEU A 30 15.47 -5.84 -0.91
C LEU A 30 16.81 -5.08 -0.90
N HIS A 31 17.46 -4.96 -2.07
CA HIS A 31 18.61 -4.06 -2.29
C HIS A 31 18.25 -2.56 -2.17
N VAL A 32 17.19 -2.25 -1.44
CA VAL A 32 16.61 -0.93 -1.22
C VAL A 32 16.66 -0.67 0.28
N LYS A 33 16.98 0.56 0.68
CA LYS A 33 17.00 0.93 2.10
C LYS A 33 15.60 0.71 2.70
N PRO A 34 15.49 0.07 3.88
CA PRO A 34 14.22 -0.08 4.58
C PRO A 34 13.48 1.25 4.70
N MET A 35 12.20 1.23 4.35
CA MET A 35 11.32 2.39 4.49
C MET A 35 10.64 2.35 5.86
N ASN A 36 10.27 3.52 6.38
CA ASN A 36 9.32 3.56 7.48
C ASN A 36 7.91 3.22 6.96
N GLU A 37 7.01 2.86 7.87
CA GLU A 37 5.63 2.46 7.56
C GLU A 37 4.92 3.48 6.67
N ASP A 38 4.92 4.77 7.02
CA ASP A 38 4.22 5.79 6.25
C ASP A 38 4.76 5.94 4.82
N ALA A 39 6.08 5.89 4.64
CA ALA A 39 6.72 5.95 3.34
C ALA A 39 6.39 4.72 2.49
N ALA A 40 6.36 3.52 3.09
CA ALA A 40 5.99 2.28 2.41
C ALA A 40 4.53 2.31 1.94
N LEU A 41 3.61 2.75 2.81
CA LEU A 41 2.19 2.88 2.45
C LEU A 41 1.99 3.89 1.31
N HIS A 42 2.68 5.03 1.37
CA HIS A 42 2.58 6.05 0.34
C HIS A 42 3.21 5.58 -0.99
N TYR A 43 4.29 4.82 -0.94
CA TYR A 43 4.90 4.21 -2.11
C TYR A 43 3.94 3.22 -2.79
N LEU A 44 3.36 2.29 -2.03
CA LEU A 44 2.41 1.31 -2.57
C LEU A 44 1.19 1.99 -3.19
N PHE A 45 0.67 3.03 -2.52
CA PHE A 45 -0.42 3.83 -3.06
C PHE A 45 -0.07 4.43 -4.42
N LYS A 46 1.09 5.08 -4.53
CA LYS A 46 1.52 5.75 -5.75
C LYS A 46 1.85 4.78 -6.90
N VAL A 47 2.49 3.66 -6.58
CA VAL A 47 3.06 2.75 -7.59
C VAL A 47 2.07 1.70 -8.04
N TYR A 48 1.22 1.18 -7.15
CA TYR A 48 0.30 0.09 -7.45
C TYR A 48 -1.17 0.53 -7.41
N VAL A 49 -1.58 1.29 -6.40
CA VAL A 49 -3.01 1.64 -6.26
C VAL A 49 -3.45 2.67 -7.29
N GLN A 50 -2.64 3.69 -7.55
CA GLN A 50 -2.98 4.72 -8.54
C GLN A 50 -2.84 4.26 -10.00
N SER A 51 -2.01 3.25 -10.25
CA SER A 51 -1.73 2.74 -11.60
C SER A 51 -2.77 1.70 -12.05
N GLU A 52 -3.33 0.93 -11.13
CA GLU A 52 -4.26 -0.16 -11.43
C GLU A 52 -5.71 0.20 -11.11
N PRO A 53 -6.63 0.27 -12.10
CA PRO A 53 -8.02 0.67 -11.88
C PRO A 53 -8.76 -0.20 -10.86
N ILE A 54 -8.46 -1.50 -10.79
CA ILE A 54 -9.10 -2.42 -9.85
C ILE A 54 -8.68 -2.10 -8.41
N LEU A 55 -7.39 -1.86 -8.18
CA LEU A 55 -6.88 -1.50 -6.86
C LEU A 55 -7.35 -0.11 -6.44
N LEU A 56 -7.38 0.85 -7.36
CA LEU A 56 -7.94 2.17 -7.12
C LEU A 56 -9.41 2.07 -6.69
N ASN A 57 -10.22 1.30 -7.41
CA ASN A 57 -11.62 1.12 -7.06
C ASN A 57 -11.79 0.46 -5.70
N ALA A 58 -11.03 -0.59 -5.40
CA ALA A 58 -11.04 -1.26 -4.10
C ALA A 58 -10.66 -0.28 -2.97
N TYR A 59 -9.60 0.49 -3.16
CA TYR A 59 -9.16 1.54 -2.24
C TYR A 59 -10.26 2.57 -1.95
N ASN A 60 -11.01 2.94 -2.98
CA ASN A 60 -12.09 3.94 -2.87
C ASN A 60 -13.29 3.43 -2.09
N HIS A 61 -13.53 2.12 -2.11
CA HIS A 61 -14.65 1.48 -1.41
C HIS A 61 -14.35 1.22 0.07
N LEU A 62 -13.09 1.27 0.48
CA LEU A 62 -12.71 1.14 1.89
C LEU A 62 -13.02 2.45 2.64
N THR A 63 -13.89 2.38 3.66
CA THR A 63 -14.23 3.49 4.55
C THR A 63 -13.31 3.53 5.78
N ASN A 64 -13.20 4.71 6.40
CA ASN A 64 -12.32 4.96 7.56
C ASN A 64 -12.89 4.48 8.90
N ASP A 65 -13.79 3.49 8.91
CA ASP A 65 -14.37 2.97 10.16
C ASP A 65 -13.35 2.36 11.11
#